data_AF-A0A967BEW4-F1
#
_entry.id   AF-A0A967BEW4-F1
#
_cell.length_a   1.000
_cell.length_b   1.000
_cell.length_c   1.000
_cell.angle_alpha   90.00
_cell.angle_beta   90.00
_cell.angle_gamma   90.00
#
_symmetry.space_group_name_H-M   'P 1'
#
loop_
_entity.id
_entity.type
_entity.pdbx_description
1 polymer ?
#
loop_
_entity_poly.entity_id
_entity_poly.type
_entity_poly.pdbx_seq_one_letter_code
_entity_poly.pdbx_strand_id
1 'polypeptide(L)' 'MSEEKRDLPPEAIRALAEAEERRREAAELALPKELGGRREGLEPVRYGDWEKKGIAIDF' A
#
# COMPACT_ATOMS: atom_id res chain seq x y z
N MET A 1 -5.47 1.55 -19.78
CA MET A 1 -5.94 0.60 -18.75
C MET A 1 -5.13 -0.67 -18.95
N SER A 2 -4.11 -0.88 -18.11
CA SER A 2 -3.00 -1.80 -18.34
C SER A 2 -3.44 -3.26 -18.56
N GLU A 3 -2.79 -3.90 -19.54
CA GLU A 3 -2.91 -5.29 -20.00
C GLU A 3 -2.90 -6.34 -18.86
N GLU A 4 -2.32 -5.98 -17.71
CA GLU A 4 -1.96 -6.84 -16.57
C GLU A 4 -3.16 -7.40 -15.78
N LYS A 5 -4.35 -6.79 -15.90
CA LYS A 5 -5.58 -7.32 -15.29
C LYS A 5 -6.13 -8.56 -15.99
N ARG A 6 -5.67 -8.87 -17.20
CA ARG A 6 -6.32 -9.84 -18.10
C ARG A 6 -5.88 -11.29 -17.88
N ASP A 7 -4.72 -11.52 -17.27
CA ASP A 7 -4.14 -12.86 -17.04
C ASP A 7 -4.12 -13.26 -15.56
N LEU A 8 -5.00 -12.70 -14.73
CA LEU A 8 -5.07 -13.08 -13.32
C LEU A 8 -5.81 -14.41 -13.16
N PRO A 9 -5.25 -15.39 -12.41
CA PRO A 9 -5.97 -16.62 -12.09
C PRO A 9 -7.24 -16.30 -11.28
N PRO A 10 -8.27 -17.15 -11.34
CA PRO A 10 -9.56 -16.89 -10.69
C PRO A 10 -9.43 -16.65 -9.17
N GLU A 11 -8.43 -17.25 -8.53
CA GLU A 11 -8.09 -17.02 -7.12
C GLU A 11 -7.62 -15.58 -6.86
N ALA A 12 -6.80 -15.01 -7.75
CA ALA A 12 -6.31 -13.64 -7.62
C ALA A 12 -7.45 -12.62 -7.77
N ILE A 13 -8.40 -12.88 -8.67
CA ILE A 13 -9.59 -12.04 -8.84
C ILE A 13 -10.45 -12.06 -7.57
N ARG A 14 -10.66 -13.24 -6.97
CA ARG A 14 -11.40 -13.38 -5.71
C ARG A 14 -10.72 -12.64 -4.56
N ALA A 15 -9.41 -12.81 -4.42
CA ALA A 15 -8.62 -12.12 -3.39
C ALA A 15 -8.69 -10.59 -3.53
N LEU A 16 -8.64 -10.08 -4.76
CA LEU A 16 -8.79 -8.65 -5.03
C LEU A 16 -10.19 -8.14 -4.70
N ALA A 17 -11.23 -8.91 -5.03
CA ALA A 17 -12.62 -8.57 -4.71
C ALA A 17 -12.85 -8.50 -3.20
N GLU A 18 -12.40 -9.51 -2.43
CA GLU A 18 -12.51 -9.52 -0.97
C GLU A 18 -11.71 -8.36 -0.33
N ALA A 19 -10.52 -8.08 -0.84
CA ALA A 19 -9.73 -6.95 -0.38
C ALA A 19 -10.41 -5.60 -0.69
N GLU A 20 -11.14 -5.51 -1.80
CA GLU A 20 -11.92 -4.31 -2.14
C GLU A 20 -13.14 -4.17 -1.23
N GLU A 21 -13.86 -5.25 -0.94
CA GLU A 21 -14.96 -5.25 0.04
C GLU A 21 -14.47 -4.79 1.41
N ARG A 22 -13.35 -5.34 1.90
CA ARG A 22 -12.75 -4.88 3.16
C ARG A 22 -12.35 -3.42 3.13
N ARG A 23 -11.86 -2.89 2.01
CA ARG A 23 -11.53 -1.46 1.88
C ARG A 23 -12.79 -0.58 1.88
N ARG A 24 -13.90 -1.07 1.33
CA ARG A 24 -15.19 -0.34 1.34
C ARG A 24 -15.83 -0.32 2.72
N GLU A 25 -15.69 -1.40 3.48
CA GLU A 25 -16.20 -1.52 4.85
C GLU A 25 -15.30 -0.82 5.88
N ALA A 26 -14.01 -0.70 5.60
CA ALA A 26 -13.08 0.03 6.45
C ALA A 26 -13.45 1.52 6.46
N ALA A 27 -13.66 2.06 7.66
CA ALA A 27 -13.80 3.51 7.83
C ALA A 27 -12.50 4.21 7.41
N GLU A 28 -12.63 5.29 6.63
CA GLU A 28 -11.48 6.15 6.33
C GLU A 28 -10.93 6.71 7.64
N LEU A 29 -9.70 6.32 7.97
CA LEU A 29 -8.96 6.95 9.04
C LEU A 29 -8.58 8.35 8.56
N ALA A 30 -9.29 9.36 9.07
CA ALA A 30 -8.98 10.77 8.87
C ALA A 30 -7.71 11.16 9.64
N LEU A 31 -6.58 10.62 9.22
CA LEU A 31 -5.26 10.94 9.75
C LEU A 31 -4.80 12.27 9.12
N PRO A 32 -4.20 13.18 9.91
CA PRO A 32 -3.61 14.38 9.35
C PRO A 32 -2.52 13.99 8.34
N LYS A 33 -2.43 14.74 7.25
CA LYS A 33 -1.40 14.52 6.24
C LYS A 33 -0.03 14.75 6.86
N GLU A 34 0.82 13.74 6.82
CA GLU A 34 2.23 13.89 7.21
C GLU A 34 2.95 14.83 6.22
N LEU A 35 3.61 15.86 6.75
CA LEU A 35 4.43 16.81 6.00
C LEU A 35 5.90 16.51 6.27
N GLY A 36 6.70 16.31 5.22
CA GLY A 36 8.12 15.95 5.34
C GLY A 36 8.39 14.47 5.64
N GLY A 37 7.36 13.67 5.92
CA GLY A 37 7.45 12.22 6.07
C GLY A 37 7.40 11.45 4.74
N ARG A 38 7.63 10.13 4.82
CA ARG A 38 7.51 9.22 3.67
C ARG A 38 6.04 9.18 3.21
N ARG A 39 5.74 9.58 1.97
CA ARG A 39 4.36 9.65 1.43
C ARG A 39 3.60 8.32 1.45
N GLU A 40 4.32 7.20 1.39
CA GLU A 40 3.78 5.84 1.28
C GLU A 40 4.70 4.88 2.04
N GLY A 41 4.12 3.99 2.84
CA GLY A 41 4.84 2.95 3.60
C GLY A 41 4.92 3.24 5.10
N LEU A 42 5.43 2.27 5.85
CA LEU A 42 5.61 2.37 7.29
C LEU A 42 6.74 3.36 7.63
N GLU A 43 6.66 3.96 8.82
CA GLU A 43 7.68 4.89 9.31
C GLU A 43 9.03 4.16 9.54
N PRO A 44 10.12 4.57 8.85
CA PRO A 44 11.43 3.92 8.96
C PRO A 44 11.93 3.80 10.39
N VAL A 45 11.74 4.87 11.19
CA VAL A 45 12.23 4.94 12.57
C VAL A 45 11.51 3.92 13.46
N ARG A 46 10.21 3.71 13.24
CA ARG A 46 9.40 2.79 14.06
C ARG A 46 9.65 1.32 13.71
N TYR A 47 9.99 1.03 12.45
CA TYR A 47 10.06 -0.34 11.93
C TYR A 47 11.45 -0.76 11.43
N GLY A 48 12.45 0.11 11.52
CA GLY A 48 13.82 -0.15 11.06
C GLY A 48 13.98 -0.22 9.53
N ASP A 49 12.94 0.09 8.77
CA ASP A 49 12.94 0.02 7.30
C ASP A 49 13.32 1.38 6.69
N TRP A 50 14.63 1.59 6.55
CA TRP A 50 15.21 2.75 5.87
C TRP A 50 15.34 2.56 4.36
N GLU A 51 14.83 1.44 3.83
CA GLU A 51 14.95 1.11 2.42
C GLU A 51 13.70 1.47 1.63
N LYS A 52 13.92 2.02 0.43
CA LYS A 52 12.89 2.14 -0.60
C LYS A 52 13.43 1.58 -1.89
N LYS A 53 12.85 0.46 -2.34
CA LYS A 53 13.29 -0.27 -3.55
C LYS A 53 14.76 -0.70 -3.48
N GLY A 54 15.24 -1.12 -2.31
CA GLY A 54 16.62 -1.58 -2.08
C GLY A 54 17.66 -0.46 -2.03
N ILE A 55 17.22 0.81 -1.94
CA ILE A 55 18.10 1.96 -1.73
C ILE A 55 17.85 2.45 -0.32
N ALA A 56 18.92 2.52 0.49
CA ALA A 56 18.88 3.18 1.78
C ALA A 56 18.67 4.68 1.57
N ILE A 57 17.61 5.23 2.16
CA ILE A 57 17.27 6.65 2.06
C ILE A 57 17.42 7.27 3.44
N ASP A 58 18.24 8.31 3.52
CA ASP A 58 18.31 9.23 4.66
C ASP A 58 17.56 10.53 4.27
N PHE A 59 16.90 11.16 5.24
CA PHE A 59 15.85 12.18 5.08
C PHE A 59 16.26 13.44 4.30
#